data_AF-A0A1H7D9S4-F1
#
_entry.id   AF-A0A1H7D9S4-F1
#
_cell.length_a   1.000
_cell.length_b   1.000
_cell.length_c   1.000
_cell.angle_alpha   90.00
_cell.angle_beta   90.00
_cell.angle_gamma   90.00
#
_symmetry.space_group_name_H-M   'P 1'
#
loop_
_entity.id
_entity.type
_entity.pdbx_description
1 polymer ?
#
loop_
_entity_poly.entity_id
_entity_poly.type
_entity_poly.pdbx_seq_one_letter_code
_entity_poly.pdbx_strand_id
1 'polypeptide(L)'
;MTRAPANLLAVRSLLLEHLNRDPNRARDEDLEPNEVGIVGDANHRGGYHCGSNRVVTNDYSVVESSRDRNGLTLDAAALDVGLFRVSSDGRDHNLFTFSAWCVAQCVANAPDTRDIREIIYSPDGTVVRRWDRLGRRSTGDRSHLWHTHFSFFRDSIKANRDQRPLFRRYLSAIGLVKLEEENDMTPEEHNWLETVHRNLTVLDGRNPVGQIYTRMAMGEDHIDPKFVVGHPTLRTLGAQLTAMQTALKSLGNRDVADEQAIITGVLAGLTPQEIAAAIPPTVADQVVTELSRRLAA
;
A
#
# COMPACT_ATOMS: atom_id res chain seq x y z
N MET A 1 -22.87 -6.65 35.25
CA MET A 1 -21.54 -6.24 35.73
C MET A 1 -20.62 -6.07 34.53
N THR A 2 -19.65 -5.17 34.58
CA THR A 2 -18.64 -5.02 33.51
C THR A 2 -17.83 -6.31 33.40
N ARG A 3 -17.44 -6.72 32.19
CA ARG A 3 -16.69 -7.97 31.95
C ARG A 3 -15.33 -7.72 31.30
N ALA A 4 -14.38 -8.61 31.57
CA ALA A 4 -13.15 -8.69 30.79
C ALA A 4 -13.44 -9.50 29.51
N PRO A 5 -13.26 -8.93 28.30
CA PRO A 5 -13.52 -9.64 27.05
C PRO A 5 -12.39 -10.65 26.74
N ALA A 6 -12.72 -11.67 25.95
CA ALA A 6 -11.80 -12.77 25.62
C ALA A 6 -10.52 -12.30 24.92
N ASN A 7 -10.61 -11.31 24.03
CA ASN A 7 -9.45 -10.78 23.33
C ASN A 7 -8.47 -10.01 24.23
N LEU A 8 -8.94 -9.26 25.24
CA LEU A 8 -8.04 -8.63 26.23
C LEU A 8 -7.52 -9.63 27.25
N LEU A 9 -8.30 -10.65 27.61
CA LEU A 9 -7.80 -11.78 28.39
C LEU A 9 -6.66 -12.50 27.66
N ALA A 10 -6.74 -12.64 26.33
CA ALA A 10 -5.68 -13.23 25.53
C ALA A 10 -4.39 -12.38 25.54
N VAL A 11 -4.50 -11.05 25.50
CA VAL A 11 -3.34 -10.14 25.69
C VAL A 11 -2.75 -10.31 27.08
N ARG A 12 -3.61 -10.32 28.12
CA ARG A 12 -3.18 -10.50 29.50
C ARG A 12 -2.42 -11.82 29.68
N SER A 13 -2.95 -12.92 29.16
CA SER A 13 -2.27 -14.22 29.21
C SER A 13 -0.91 -14.17 28.52
N LEU A 14 -0.83 -13.59 27.32
CA LEU A 14 0.43 -13.46 26.58
C LEU A 14 1.48 -12.66 27.38
N LEU A 15 1.10 -11.54 28.00
CA LEU A 15 2.04 -10.73 28.77
C LEU A 15 2.52 -11.47 30.03
N LEU A 16 1.60 -12.09 30.77
CA LEU A 16 1.96 -12.83 31.98
C LEU A 16 2.83 -14.04 31.67
N GLU A 17 2.58 -14.75 30.56
CA GLU A 17 3.39 -15.90 30.14
C GLU A 17 4.88 -15.55 29.95
N HIS A 18 5.18 -14.35 29.47
CA HIS A 18 6.55 -13.96 29.13
C HIS A 18 7.19 -12.96 30.11
N LEU A 19 6.39 -12.26 30.92
CA LEU A 19 6.87 -11.21 31.82
C LEU A 19 6.66 -11.52 33.31
N ASN A 20 5.91 -12.58 33.65
CA ASN A 20 5.89 -13.12 35.01
C ASN A 20 6.89 -14.29 35.10
N ARG A 21 8.12 -14.04 35.53
CA ARG A 21 9.19 -15.05 35.48
C ARG A 21 9.10 -16.07 36.61
N ASP A 22 8.51 -15.71 37.75
CA ASP A 22 8.26 -16.61 38.86
C ASP A 22 6.79 -16.55 39.33
N PRO A 23 5.87 -17.27 38.66
CA PRO A 23 4.44 -17.23 38.99
C PRO A 23 4.09 -17.69 40.41
N ASN A 24 5.05 -18.29 41.13
CA ASN A 24 4.85 -18.79 42.49
C ASN A 24 5.27 -17.78 43.57
N ARG A 25 5.90 -16.66 43.20
CA ARG A 25 6.40 -15.67 44.16
C ARG A 25 6.36 -14.27 43.56
N ALA A 26 5.63 -13.38 44.24
CA ALA A 26 5.61 -11.97 43.87
C ALA A 26 7.01 -11.32 43.94
N ARG A 27 7.42 -10.65 42.87
CA ARG A 27 8.69 -9.89 42.80
C ARG A 27 8.48 -8.56 42.09
N ASP A 28 9.18 -7.52 42.54
CA ASP A 28 9.15 -6.19 41.89
C ASP A 28 9.66 -6.19 40.43
N GLU A 29 10.32 -7.27 40.03
CA GLU A 29 10.87 -7.49 38.69
C GLU A 29 9.88 -8.19 37.75
N ASP A 30 8.85 -8.84 38.29
CA ASP A 30 7.88 -9.64 37.53
C ASP A 30 6.61 -8.84 37.27
N LEU A 31 5.96 -9.09 36.13
CA LEU A 31 4.63 -8.55 35.86
C LEU A 31 3.58 -9.42 36.56
N GLU A 32 3.01 -8.94 37.65
CA GLU A 32 2.09 -9.75 38.46
C GLU A 32 0.67 -9.79 37.89
N PRO A 33 -0.11 -10.86 38.15
CA PRO A 33 -1.49 -10.99 37.64
C PRO A 33 -2.43 -9.83 38.01
N ASN A 34 -2.22 -9.18 39.16
CA ASN A 34 -2.98 -8.02 39.63
C ASN A 34 -2.51 -6.70 39.00
N GLU A 35 -1.36 -6.69 38.34
CA GLU A 35 -0.78 -5.54 37.65
C GLU A 35 -1.17 -5.50 36.16
N VAL A 36 -1.88 -6.53 35.69
CA VAL A 36 -2.47 -6.57 34.34
C VAL A 36 -4.00 -6.48 34.44
N GLY A 37 -4.48 -5.25 34.58
CA GLY A 37 -5.89 -4.92 34.86
C GLY A 37 -6.72 -4.73 33.59
N ILE A 38 -7.97 -5.19 33.58
CA ILE A 38 -8.90 -5.00 32.44
C ILE A 38 -10.18 -4.30 32.89
N VAL A 39 -10.77 -4.74 34.00
CA VAL A 39 -12.02 -4.19 34.52
C VAL A 39 -11.68 -3.30 35.71
N GLY A 40 -12.17 -2.06 35.69
CA GLY A 40 -11.98 -1.13 36.79
C GLY A 40 -12.71 -1.59 38.05
N ASP A 41 -12.19 -1.23 39.22
CA ASP A 41 -12.80 -1.54 40.52
C ASP A 41 -14.22 -0.98 40.68
N ALA A 42 -14.90 -1.24 41.79
CA ALA A 42 -16.27 -0.76 41.99
C ALA A 42 -16.41 0.78 42.01
N ASN A 43 -15.33 1.50 42.31
CA ASN A 43 -15.30 2.96 42.42
C ASN A 43 -14.99 3.63 41.07
N HIS A 44 -14.42 2.91 40.12
CA HIS A 44 -14.09 3.43 38.80
C HIS A 44 -15.38 3.78 38.04
N ARG A 45 -15.59 5.07 37.76
CA ARG A 45 -16.79 5.55 37.06
C ARG A 45 -16.38 6.15 35.72
N GLY A 46 -16.84 5.52 34.65
CA GLY A 46 -16.53 5.96 33.30
C GLY A 46 -15.22 5.40 32.72
N GLY A 47 -14.90 5.83 31.51
CA GLY A 47 -13.71 5.42 30.79
C GLY A 47 -13.75 3.99 30.22
N TYR A 48 -12.63 3.58 29.64
CA TYR A 48 -12.51 2.32 28.90
C TYR A 48 -12.51 1.08 29.81
N HIS A 49 -12.20 1.20 31.10
CA HIS A 49 -12.36 0.11 32.07
C HIS A 49 -13.81 -0.22 32.42
N CYS A 50 -14.76 0.62 32.00
CA CYS A 50 -16.19 0.44 32.24
C CYS A 50 -16.91 -0.06 30.97
N GLY A 51 -17.80 -1.03 31.16
CA GLY A 51 -18.82 -1.38 30.17
C GLY A 51 -20.03 -0.44 30.27
N SER A 52 -21.01 -0.66 29.38
CA SER A 52 -22.28 0.06 29.26
C SER A 52 -23.04 0.25 30.57
N ASN A 53 -22.88 -0.65 31.53
CA ASN A 53 -23.53 -0.59 32.84
C ASN A 53 -22.87 0.40 33.82
N ARG A 54 -21.70 0.98 33.49
CA ARG A 54 -20.90 1.83 34.38
C ARG A 54 -20.34 3.09 33.74
N VAL A 55 -20.34 3.19 32.41
CA VAL A 55 -20.06 4.45 31.73
C VAL A 55 -21.13 5.49 32.10
N VAL A 56 -20.71 6.73 32.27
CA VAL A 56 -21.62 7.84 32.62
C VAL A 56 -22.18 8.50 31.36
N THR A 57 -23.24 9.30 31.51
CA THR A 57 -23.76 10.11 30.40
C THR A 57 -22.66 11.02 29.85
N ASN A 58 -22.52 11.08 28.52
CA ASN A 58 -21.48 11.84 27.82
C ASN A 58 -20.04 11.43 28.14
N ASP A 59 -19.82 10.19 28.60
CA ASP A 59 -18.48 9.67 28.78
C ASP A 59 -17.67 9.76 27.48
N TYR A 60 -16.47 10.33 27.57
CA TYR A 60 -15.61 10.57 26.42
C TYR A 60 -15.25 9.27 25.69
N SER A 61 -15.12 8.17 26.44
CA SER A 61 -14.85 6.82 25.91
C SER A 61 -16.01 6.23 25.12
N VAL A 62 -17.10 6.98 24.94
CA VAL A 62 -18.28 6.61 24.16
C VAL A 62 -18.58 7.68 23.10
N VAL A 63 -18.53 8.97 23.44
CA VAL A 63 -19.09 10.01 22.58
C VAL A 63 -18.10 10.63 21.59
N GLU A 64 -16.79 10.53 21.83
CA GLU A 64 -15.78 11.19 20.98
C GLU A 64 -15.53 10.46 19.65
N SER A 65 -15.96 9.20 19.52
CA SER A 65 -15.78 8.37 18.31
C SER A 65 -17.03 7.57 17.98
N SER A 66 -17.33 7.41 16.70
CA SER A 66 -18.38 6.47 16.24
C SER A 66 -18.00 5.01 16.52
N ARG A 67 -16.71 4.67 16.44
CA ARG A 67 -16.21 3.32 16.79
C ARG A 67 -16.52 2.97 18.23
N ASP A 68 -16.36 3.92 19.14
CA ASP A 68 -16.63 3.71 20.56
C ASP A 68 -18.12 3.65 20.87
N ARG A 69 -18.90 4.58 20.31
CA ARG A 69 -20.36 4.63 20.46
C ARG A 69 -21.04 3.36 19.97
N ASN A 70 -20.68 2.90 18.76
CA ASN A 70 -21.29 1.74 18.12
C ASN A 70 -20.77 0.41 18.71
N GLY A 71 -19.59 0.46 19.31
CA GLY A 71 -18.92 -0.66 19.96
C GLY A 71 -19.29 -0.88 21.42
N LEU A 72 -20.09 0.00 22.04
CA LEU A 72 -20.39 -0.09 23.47
C LEU A 72 -21.17 -1.37 23.82
N THR A 73 -20.55 -2.23 24.65
CA THR A 73 -21.15 -3.46 25.21
C THR A 73 -20.99 -3.47 26.75
N LEU A 74 -21.23 -4.60 27.42
CA LEU A 74 -20.88 -4.79 28.84
C LEU A 74 -19.38 -4.98 29.07
N ASP A 75 -18.57 -5.05 28.01
CA ASP A 75 -17.15 -5.37 28.13
C ASP A 75 -16.33 -4.10 28.36
N ALA A 76 -15.29 -4.24 29.18
CA ALA A 76 -14.23 -3.24 29.25
C ALA A 76 -13.42 -3.25 27.95
N ALA A 77 -12.87 -2.10 27.60
CA ALA A 77 -12.04 -1.86 26.43
C ALA A 77 -10.70 -1.23 26.82
N ALA A 78 -10.22 -1.52 28.02
CA ALA A 78 -8.93 -1.07 28.52
C ALA A 78 -8.07 -2.21 29.06
N LEU A 79 -6.76 -2.00 29.03
CA LEU A 79 -5.74 -2.85 29.63
C LEU A 79 -4.73 -1.96 30.36
N ASP A 80 -4.55 -2.17 31.65
CA ASP A 80 -3.43 -1.62 32.41
C ASP A 80 -2.30 -2.65 32.43
N VAL A 81 -1.06 -2.18 32.28
CA VAL A 81 0.16 -2.97 32.44
C VAL A 81 1.04 -2.29 33.47
N GLY A 82 1.31 -2.95 34.58
CA GLY A 82 2.14 -2.44 35.67
C GLY A 82 3.65 -2.59 35.43
N LEU A 83 4.41 -2.43 36.51
CA LEU A 83 5.86 -2.49 36.48
C LEU A 83 6.33 -3.92 36.16
N PHE A 84 7.49 -4.01 35.49
CA PHE A 84 8.23 -5.24 35.29
C PHE A 84 9.66 -4.88 34.90
N ARG A 85 10.58 -5.84 35.02
CA ARG A 85 11.95 -5.73 34.52
C ARG A 85 12.45 -7.07 33.99
N VAL A 86 12.92 -7.07 32.76
CA VAL A 86 13.49 -8.25 32.10
C VAL A 86 14.76 -7.88 31.34
N SER A 87 15.80 -8.69 31.53
CA SER A 87 17.03 -8.58 30.75
C SER A 87 17.00 -9.60 29.62
N SER A 88 17.14 -9.15 28.38
CA SER A 88 17.14 -9.99 27.18
C SER A 88 18.10 -9.42 26.15
N ASP A 89 18.85 -10.28 25.46
CA ASP A 89 19.89 -9.89 24.50
C ASP A 89 20.87 -8.81 25.01
N GLY A 90 21.22 -8.88 26.30
CA GLY A 90 22.15 -7.96 26.94
C GLY A 90 21.58 -6.55 27.19
N ARG A 91 20.26 -6.36 27.07
CA ARG A 91 19.57 -5.10 27.35
C ARG A 91 18.49 -5.29 28.41
N ASP A 92 18.29 -4.25 29.20
CA ASP A 92 17.21 -4.21 30.18
C ASP A 92 15.96 -3.57 29.57
N HIS A 93 14.85 -4.26 29.73
CA HIS A 93 13.52 -3.85 29.33
C HIS A 93 12.63 -3.76 30.57
N ASN A 94 11.81 -2.73 30.63
CA ASN A 94 10.88 -2.47 31.71
C ASN A 94 9.62 -1.79 31.18
N LEU A 95 8.66 -1.51 32.08
CA LEU A 95 7.43 -0.78 31.75
C LEU A 95 7.69 0.44 30.87
N PHE A 96 8.62 1.31 31.25
CA PHE A 96 8.85 2.58 30.56
C PHE A 96 9.36 2.39 29.12
N THR A 97 10.31 1.46 28.92
CA THR A 97 10.81 1.12 27.58
C THR A 97 9.72 0.46 26.73
N PHE A 98 8.85 -0.35 27.34
CA PHE A 98 7.70 -0.97 26.69
C PHE A 98 6.68 0.08 26.23
N SER A 99 6.28 0.98 27.12
CA SER A 99 5.32 2.04 26.79
C SER A 99 5.83 2.93 25.68
N ALA A 100 7.09 3.36 25.77
CA ALA A 100 7.72 4.18 24.73
C ALA A 100 7.76 3.46 23.38
N TRP A 101 8.07 2.16 23.37
CA TRP A 101 8.07 1.35 22.16
C TRP A 101 6.67 1.22 21.55
N CYS A 102 5.65 0.90 22.36
CA CYS A 102 4.26 0.78 21.90
C CYS A 102 3.73 2.10 21.31
N VAL A 103 4.01 3.22 21.97
CA VAL A 103 3.63 4.56 21.49
C VAL A 103 4.36 4.88 20.18
N ALA A 104 5.64 4.53 20.04
CA ALA A 104 6.35 4.71 18.78
C ALA A 104 5.69 3.95 17.62
N GLN A 105 5.22 2.71 17.85
CA GLN A 105 4.47 1.96 16.83
C GLN A 105 3.13 2.63 16.48
N CYS A 106 2.45 3.18 17.47
CA CYS A 106 1.19 3.89 17.29
C CYS A 106 1.39 5.18 16.47
N VAL A 107 2.45 5.94 16.75
CA VAL A 107 2.86 7.14 15.99
C VAL A 107 3.25 6.77 14.55
N ALA A 108 3.97 5.67 14.37
CA ALA A 108 4.31 5.13 13.04
C ALA A 108 3.11 4.54 12.28
N ASN A 109 1.92 4.52 12.91
CA ASN A 109 0.69 3.96 12.36
C ASN A 109 0.85 2.51 11.89
N ALA A 110 1.58 1.70 12.66
CA ALA A 110 1.77 0.29 12.33
C ALA A 110 0.41 -0.44 12.25
N PRO A 111 0.22 -1.41 11.34
CA PRO A 111 -1.10 -2.00 11.06
C PRO A 111 -1.81 -2.61 12.28
N ASP A 112 -1.05 -3.21 13.18
CA ASP A 112 -1.48 -3.82 14.45
C ASP A 112 -1.85 -2.81 15.55
N THR A 113 -1.69 -1.51 15.32
CA THR A 113 -2.04 -0.45 16.29
C THR A 113 -3.38 0.23 16.00
N ARG A 114 -4.07 -0.17 14.91
CA ARG A 114 -5.29 0.50 14.41
C ARG A 114 -6.47 0.41 15.36
N ASP A 115 -6.48 -0.57 16.25
CA ASP A 115 -7.52 -0.77 17.24
C ASP A 115 -7.23 -0.04 18.56
N ILE A 116 -6.04 0.55 18.72
CA ILE A 116 -5.69 1.35 19.91
C ILE A 116 -6.18 2.78 19.73
N ARG A 117 -6.92 3.26 20.73
CA ARG A 117 -7.52 4.59 20.82
C ARG A 117 -6.66 5.56 21.61
N GLU A 118 -6.13 5.13 22.76
CA GLU A 118 -5.14 5.92 23.49
C GLU A 118 -4.17 5.05 24.29
N ILE A 119 -3.02 5.62 24.59
CA ILE A 119 -2.05 5.10 25.54
C ILE A 119 -1.69 6.24 26.49
N ILE A 120 -1.98 6.08 27.78
CA ILE A 120 -1.51 6.98 28.84
C ILE A 120 -0.36 6.27 29.55
N TYR A 121 0.79 6.92 29.60
CA TYR A 121 2.02 6.26 30.01
C TYR A 121 3.01 7.23 30.65
N SER A 122 4.00 6.67 31.30
CA SER A 122 5.23 7.37 31.67
C SER A 122 6.40 6.85 30.84
N PRO A 123 7.20 7.72 30.19
CA PRO A 123 8.41 7.32 29.49
C PRO A 123 9.61 7.11 30.41
N ASP A 124 9.55 7.59 31.66
CA ASP A 124 10.70 7.65 32.59
C ASP A 124 10.35 7.47 34.07
N GLY A 125 9.07 7.26 34.41
CA GLY A 125 8.59 7.17 35.79
C GLY A 125 8.37 8.52 36.50
N THR A 126 8.60 9.65 35.83
CA THR A 126 8.50 10.99 36.42
C THR A 126 7.48 11.90 35.73
N VAL A 127 7.26 11.72 34.43
CA VAL A 127 6.27 12.48 33.65
C VAL A 127 5.18 11.57 33.12
N VAL A 128 3.95 12.09 32.98
CA VAL A 128 2.84 11.38 32.34
C VAL A 128 2.54 12.01 30.99
N ARG A 129 2.38 11.17 29.98
CA ARG A 129 2.04 11.55 28.61
C ARG A 129 0.82 10.76 28.15
N ARG A 130 0.10 11.30 27.18
CA ARG A 130 -0.96 10.59 26.47
C ARG A 130 -0.69 10.64 24.97
N TRP A 131 -0.69 9.48 24.33
CA TRP A 131 -0.89 9.37 22.89
C TRP A 131 -2.37 9.09 22.64
N ASP A 132 -3.00 9.85 21.74
CA ASP A 132 -4.41 9.72 21.38
C ASP A 132 -4.54 9.72 19.85
N ARG A 133 -5.13 8.65 19.32
CA ARG A 133 -5.34 8.50 17.87
C ARG A 133 -6.28 9.55 17.29
N LEU A 134 -7.21 10.07 18.08
CA LEU A 134 -8.14 11.11 17.64
C LEU A 134 -7.54 12.52 17.76
N GLY A 135 -6.37 12.66 18.40
CA GLY A 135 -5.72 13.95 18.63
C GLY A 135 -6.54 14.91 19.51
N ARG A 136 -7.46 14.40 20.34
CA ARG A 136 -8.35 15.20 21.18
C ARG A 136 -7.78 15.45 22.57
N ARG A 137 -6.88 14.59 23.03
CA ARG A 137 -6.36 14.57 24.40
C ARG A 137 -4.85 14.41 24.43
N SER A 138 -4.18 15.08 25.37
CA SER A 138 -2.70 15.12 25.44
C SER A 138 -2.10 14.89 26.83
N THR A 139 -2.90 14.82 27.89
CA THR A 139 -2.43 14.63 29.27
C THR A 139 -3.01 13.38 29.93
N GLY A 140 -2.44 12.97 31.06
CA GLY A 140 -2.98 11.95 31.98
C GLY A 140 -2.76 12.39 33.43
N ASP A 141 -3.25 11.60 34.38
CA ASP A 141 -3.00 11.86 35.81
C ASP A 141 -1.80 11.03 36.34
N ARG A 142 -1.34 11.37 37.56
CA ARG A 142 -0.13 10.80 38.17
C ARG A 142 -0.20 9.30 38.48
N SER A 143 -1.37 8.66 38.46
CA SER A 143 -1.46 7.21 38.68
C SER A 143 -0.71 6.41 37.61
N HIS A 144 -0.60 6.98 36.40
CA HIS A 144 0.10 6.39 35.24
C HIS A 144 1.64 6.52 35.30
N LEU A 145 2.19 6.96 36.44
CA LEU A 145 3.64 6.89 36.68
C LEU A 145 4.10 5.43 36.92
N TRP A 146 3.19 4.56 37.34
CA TRP A 146 3.50 3.20 37.78
C TRP A 146 2.82 2.11 36.94
N HIS A 147 2.02 2.51 35.94
CA HIS A 147 1.41 1.61 34.98
C HIS A 147 1.17 2.33 33.66
N THR A 148 1.01 1.56 32.58
CA THR A 148 0.56 2.07 31.28
C THR A 148 -0.87 1.65 31.03
N HIS A 149 -1.71 2.63 30.72
CA HIS A 149 -3.11 2.43 30.39
C HIS A 149 -3.27 2.41 28.88
N PHE A 150 -3.72 1.29 28.34
CA PHE A 150 -4.13 1.14 26.94
C PHE A 150 -5.65 1.19 26.85
N SER A 151 -6.17 2.07 26.00
CA SER A 151 -7.57 2.06 25.58
C SER A 151 -7.67 1.57 24.15
N PHE A 152 -8.58 0.63 23.92
CA PHE A 152 -8.93 0.10 22.61
C PHE A 152 -10.25 0.69 22.16
N PHE A 153 -10.42 0.89 20.85
CA PHE A 153 -11.74 1.25 20.33
C PHE A 153 -12.75 0.16 20.67
N ARG A 154 -13.92 0.54 21.18
CA ARG A 154 -14.90 -0.44 21.64
C ARG A 154 -15.42 -1.35 20.52
N ASP A 155 -15.42 -0.90 19.27
CA ASP A 155 -15.85 -1.72 18.13
C ASP A 155 -14.94 -2.92 17.88
N SER A 156 -13.62 -2.80 18.06
CA SER A 156 -12.68 -3.91 17.91
C SER A 156 -12.87 -4.93 19.02
N ILE A 157 -13.16 -4.44 20.23
CA ILE A 157 -13.50 -5.28 21.37
C ILE A 157 -14.79 -6.05 21.13
N LYS A 158 -15.87 -5.35 20.74
CA LYS A 158 -17.15 -5.95 20.39
C LYS A 158 -17.04 -6.97 19.26
N ALA A 159 -16.21 -6.70 18.26
CA ALA A 159 -15.95 -7.60 17.13
C ALA A 159 -15.02 -8.77 17.50
N ASN A 160 -14.54 -8.84 18.74
CA ASN A 160 -13.60 -9.85 19.21
C ASN A 160 -12.34 -9.96 18.34
N ARG A 161 -11.86 -8.83 17.79
CA ARG A 161 -10.61 -8.80 17.03
C ARG A 161 -9.44 -9.13 17.94
N ASP A 162 -8.45 -9.85 17.40
CA ASP A 162 -7.24 -10.17 18.13
C ASP A 162 -6.44 -8.90 18.46
N GLN A 163 -6.17 -8.70 19.76
CA GLN A 163 -5.42 -7.54 20.27
C GLN A 163 -3.97 -7.90 20.64
N ARG A 164 -3.56 -9.16 20.51
CA ARG A 164 -2.20 -9.65 20.79
C ARG A 164 -1.10 -9.13 19.84
N PRO A 165 -1.33 -8.82 18.54
CA PRO A 165 -0.23 -8.62 17.60
C PRO A 165 0.82 -7.58 18.00
N LEU A 166 0.42 -6.41 18.53
CA LEU A 166 1.38 -5.41 19.00
C LEU A 166 2.26 -5.92 20.14
N PHE A 167 1.64 -6.58 21.12
CA PHE A 167 2.33 -7.09 22.30
C PHE A 167 3.23 -8.27 21.95
N ARG A 168 2.77 -9.18 21.08
CA ARG A 168 3.60 -10.27 20.52
C ARG A 168 4.82 -9.70 19.81
N ARG A 169 4.64 -8.68 18.96
CA ARG A 169 5.73 -8.04 18.24
C ARG A 169 6.71 -7.32 19.17
N TYR A 170 6.24 -6.71 20.25
CA TYR A 170 7.12 -6.18 21.29
C TYR A 170 7.98 -7.28 21.91
N LEU A 171 7.34 -8.36 22.40
CA LEU A 171 8.02 -9.49 23.04
C LEU A 171 9.05 -10.13 22.10
N SER A 172 8.74 -10.20 20.81
CA SER A 172 9.70 -10.64 19.79
C SER A 172 10.82 -9.64 19.53
N ALA A 173 10.54 -8.35 19.49
CA ALA A 173 11.54 -7.31 19.29
C ALA A 173 12.56 -7.25 20.45
N ILE A 174 12.17 -7.69 21.65
CA ILE A 174 13.05 -7.81 22.81
C ILE A 174 13.59 -9.23 23.03
N GLY A 175 13.36 -10.16 22.09
CA GLY A 175 13.94 -11.51 22.12
C GLY A 175 13.26 -12.51 23.07
N LEU A 176 12.12 -12.19 23.69
CA LEU A 176 11.41 -13.11 24.60
C LEU A 176 10.52 -14.12 23.87
N VAL A 177 10.03 -13.76 22.69
CA VAL A 177 9.24 -14.64 21.83
C VAL A 177 9.96 -14.77 20.50
N LYS A 178 10.37 -15.97 20.14
CA LYS A 178 10.75 -16.21 18.75
C LYS A 178 9.49 -16.03 17.91
N LEU A 179 9.56 -15.15 16.92
CA LEU A 179 8.72 -15.34 15.75
C LEU A 179 9.21 -16.65 15.14
N GLU A 180 8.71 -17.78 15.64
CA GLU A 180 8.62 -18.92 14.75
C GLU A 180 7.93 -18.38 13.51
N GLU A 181 8.44 -18.73 12.33
CA GLU A 181 7.71 -18.51 11.10
C GLU A 181 6.39 -19.26 11.27
N GLU A 182 5.41 -18.64 11.91
CA GLU A 182 4.01 -18.94 11.72
C GLU A 182 3.90 -18.73 10.21
N ASN A 183 3.92 -19.85 9.48
CA ASN A 183 3.24 -19.96 8.22
C ASN A 183 1.79 -19.58 8.55
N ASP A 184 1.54 -18.27 8.66
CA ASP A 184 0.23 -17.61 8.69
C ASP A 184 -0.54 -17.92 7.41
N MET A 185 0.11 -18.61 6.48
CA MET A 185 -0.42 -19.24 5.30
C MET A 185 -0.75 -20.70 5.63
N THR A 186 -2.04 -21.02 5.65
CA THR A 186 -2.46 -22.42 5.66
C THR A 186 -1.91 -23.13 4.42
N PRO A 187 -1.75 -24.47 4.42
CA PRO A 187 -1.38 -25.20 3.21
C PRO A 187 -2.30 -24.89 2.02
N GLU A 188 -3.57 -24.57 2.28
CA GLU A 188 -4.56 -24.18 1.29
C GLU A 188 -4.25 -22.80 0.69
N GLU A 189 -3.92 -21.80 1.52
CA GLU A 189 -3.52 -20.47 1.09
C GLU A 189 -2.19 -20.51 0.32
N HIS A 190 -1.28 -21.40 0.71
CA HIS A 190 -0.02 -21.61 0.00
C HIS A 190 -0.25 -22.18 -1.39
N ASN A 191 -1.07 -23.23 -1.48
CA ASN A 191 -1.46 -23.82 -2.76
C ASN A 191 -2.22 -22.82 -3.65
N TRP A 192 -3.03 -21.96 -3.05
CA TRP A 192 -3.73 -20.88 -3.77
C TRP A 192 -2.73 -19.88 -4.35
N LEU A 193 -1.77 -19.40 -3.56
CA LEU A 193 -0.74 -18.47 -4.03
C LEU A 193 0.15 -19.11 -5.10
N GLU A 194 0.53 -20.38 -4.94
CA GLU A 194 1.30 -21.10 -5.96
C GLU A 194 0.51 -21.18 -7.28
N THR A 195 -0.80 -21.45 -7.20
CA THR A 195 -1.71 -21.48 -8.35
C THR A 195 -1.82 -20.11 -9.02
N VAL A 196 -2.01 -19.04 -8.24
CA VAL A 196 -2.07 -17.66 -8.76
C VAL A 196 -0.74 -17.28 -9.40
N HIS A 197 0.38 -17.56 -8.74
CA HIS A 197 1.72 -17.29 -9.24
C HIS A 197 1.94 -18.01 -10.58
N ARG A 198 1.64 -19.31 -10.66
CA ARG A 198 1.75 -20.10 -11.89
C ARG A 198 0.88 -19.55 -13.02
N ASN A 199 -0.35 -19.13 -12.71
CA ASN A 199 -1.26 -18.53 -13.68
C ASN A 199 -0.75 -17.18 -14.22
N LEU A 200 -0.03 -16.42 -13.39
CA LEU A 200 0.54 -15.13 -13.77
C LEU A 200 1.88 -15.25 -14.51
N THR A 201 2.71 -16.25 -14.19
CA THR A 201 4.09 -16.34 -14.71
C THR A 201 4.24 -17.23 -15.94
N VAL A 202 3.41 -18.25 -16.11
CA VAL A 202 3.60 -19.23 -17.20
C VAL A 202 2.90 -18.82 -18.50
N LEU A 203 2.02 -17.81 -18.49
CA LEU A 203 1.22 -17.37 -19.65
C LEU A 203 0.73 -18.55 -20.52
N ASP A 204 0.25 -19.60 -19.87
CA ASP A 204 -0.33 -20.75 -20.56
C ASP A 204 -1.74 -20.38 -21.04
N GLY A 205 -1.96 -20.41 -22.36
CA GLY A 205 -3.26 -20.17 -22.98
C GLY A 205 -4.37 -21.14 -22.57
N ARG A 206 -4.09 -22.15 -21.73
CA ARG A 206 -5.11 -23.00 -21.09
C ARG A 206 -5.56 -22.47 -19.73
N ASN A 207 -4.81 -21.58 -19.08
CA ASN A 207 -5.20 -20.95 -17.82
C ASN A 207 -5.96 -19.63 -18.07
N PRO A 208 -6.84 -19.16 -17.16
CA PRO A 208 -7.70 -18.00 -17.41
C PRO A 208 -6.94 -16.72 -17.82
N VAL A 209 -5.80 -16.43 -17.19
CA VAL A 209 -4.99 -15.25 -17.51
C VAL A 209 -4.30 -15.40 -18.87
N GLY A 210 -3.71 -16.57 -19.14
CA GLY A 210 -3.08 -16.83 -20.43
C GLY A 210 -4.08 -16.89 -21.58
N GLN A 211 -5.31 -17.38 -21.35
CA GLN A 211 -6.41 -17.33 -22.32
C GLN A 211 -6.74 -15.89 -22.71
N ILE A 212 -6.83 -14.97 -21.74
CA ILE A 212 -7.08 -13.56 -22.04
C ILE A 212 -5.96 -13.03 -22.95
N TYR A 213 -4.70 -13.35 -22.64
CA TYR A 213 -3.57 -12.96 -23.47
C TYR A 213 -3.64 -13.56 -24.88
N THR A 214 -3.85 -14.86 -25.05
CA THR A 214 -3.91 -15.50 -26.37
C THR A 214 -5.09 -15.00 -27.20
N ARG A 215 -6.25 -14.77 -26.58
CA ARG A 215 -7.42 -14.22 -27.28
C ARG A 215 -7.17 -12.77 -27.73
N MET A 216 -6.60 -11.92 -26.88
CA MET A 216 -6.35 -10.51 -27.24
C MET A 216 -5.17 -10.33 -28.21
N ALA A 217 -4.08 -11.06 -27.98
CA ALA A 217 -2.85 -10.89 -28.75
C ALA A 217 -2.89 -11.66 -30.06
N MET A 218 -3.34 -12.92 -30.01
CA MET A 218 -3.25 -13.88 -31.12
C MET A 218 -4.60 -14.11 -31.80
N GLY A 219 -5.70 -13.93 -31.09
CA GLY A 219 -7.05 -14.28 -31.57
C GLY A 219 -7.36 -15.76 -31.41
N GLU A 220 -6.60 -16.45 -30.57
CA GLU A 220 -6.62 -17.91 -30.42
C GLU A 220 -7.05 -18.29 -29.01
N ASP A 221 -7.73 -19.42 -28.89
CA ASP A 221 -8.07 -20.05 -27.62
C ASP A 221 -7.52 -21.47 -27.61
N HIS A 222 -6.67 -21.79 -26.63
CA HIS A 222 -6.05 -23.12 -26.56
C HIS A 222 -6.97 -24.19 -25.96
N ILE A 223 -8.15 -23.83 -25.46
CA ILE A 223 -9.21 -24.75 -25.01
C ILE A 223 -10.27 -24.96 -26.10
N ASP A 224 -10.59 -23.92 -26.88
CA ASP A 224 -11.53 -24.01 -27.99
C ASP A 224 -10.84 -23.73 -29.34
N PRO A 225 -10.44 -24.79 -30.10
CA PRO A 225 -9.82 -24.63 -31.41
C PRO A 225 -10.71 -23.94 -32.46
N LYS A 226 -12.02 -23.84 -32.21
CA LYS A 226 -12.98 -23.17 -33.11
C LYS A 226 -13.20 -21.71 -32.72
N PHE A 227 -12.54 -21.22 -31.69
CA PHE A 227 -12.68 -19.85 -31.24
C PHE A 227 -12.18 -18.89 -32.33
N VAL A 228 -13.02 -17.90 -32.65
CA VAL A 228 -12.70 -16.83 -33.58
C VAL A 228 -13.05 -15.50 -32.91
N VAL A 229 -12.09 -14.59 -32.84
CA VAL A 229 -12.33 -13.24 -32.33
C VAL A 229 -13.05 -12.39 -33.36
N GLY A 230 -14.10 -11.69 -32.93
CA GLY A 230 -14.83 -10.73 -33.76
C GLY A 230 -14.19 -9.33 -33.83
N HIS A 231 -13.03 -9.13 -33.20
CA HIS A 231 -12.32 -7.86 -33.14
C HIS A 231 -10.86 -8.00 -33.58
N PRO A 232 -10.20 -6.90 -33.99
CA PRO A 232 -8.76 -6.91 -34.25
C PRO A 232 -7.96 -7.38 -33.02
N THR A 233 -6.93 -8.19 -33.27
CA THR A 233 -5.93 -8.64 -32.29
C THR A 233 -4.65 -7.82 -32.43
N LEU A 234 -3.76 -7.88 -31.44
CA LEU A 234 -2.43 -7.26 -31.55
C LEU A 234 -1.66 -7.74 -32.79
N ARG A 235 -1.76 -9.04 -33.12
CA ARG A 235 -1.20 -9.61 -34.34
C ARG A 235 -1.76 -8.94 -35.61
N THR A 236 -3.08 -8.81 -35.70
CA THR A 236 -3.71 -8.17 -36.87
C THR A 236 -3.41 -6.67 -36.96
N LEU A 237 -3.35 -5.96 -35.83
CA LEU A 237 -2.97 -4.55 -35.78
C LEU A 237 -1.51 -4.35 -36.20
N GLY A 238 -0.60 -5.22 -35.76
CA GLY A 238 0.80 -5.20 -36.18
C GLY A 238 0.96 -5.45 -37.70
N ALA A 239 0.16 -6.35 -38.26
CA ALA A 239 0.12 -6.59 -39.70
C ALA A 239 -0.42 -5.38 -40.47
N GLN A 240 -1.50 -4.76 -39.99
CA GLN A 240 -2.05 -3.54 -40.59
C GLN A 240 -1.07 -2.36 -40.52
N LEU A 241 -0.37 -2.19 -39.39
CA LEU A 241 0.65 -1.15 -39.24
C LEU A 241 1.81 -1.35 -40.21
N THR A 242 2.30 -2.59 -40.34
CA THR A 242 3.35 -2.94 -41.31
C THR A 242 2.91 -2.66 -42.75
N ALA A 243 1.66 -3.00 -43.08
CA ALA A 243 1.08 -2.72 -44.40
C ALA A 243 0.99 -1.21 -44.66
N MET A 244 0.56 -0.43 -43.67
CA MET A 244 0.49 1.04 -43.77
C MET A 244 1.88 1.66 -43.93
N GLN A 245 2.88 1.21 -43.17
CA GLN A 245 4.27 1.65 -43.33
C GLN A 245 4.81 1.35 -44.73
N THR A 246 4.50 0.17 -45.27
CA THR A 246 4.90 -0.24 -46.62
C THR A 246 4.25 0.64 -47.69
N ALA A 247 2.95 0.93 -47.56
CA ALA A 247 2.23 1.81 -48.46
C ALA A 247 2.74 3.27 -48.38
N LEU A 248 3.05 3.76 -47.19
CA LEU A 248 3.61 5.10 -47.02
C LEU A 248 5.00 5.20 -47.66
N LYS A 249 5.84 4.17 -47.50
CA LYS A 249 7.16 4.11 -48.12
C LYS A 249 7.08 4.06 -49.65
N SER A 250 6.10 3.35 -50.21
CA SER A 250 5.93 3.31 -51.67
C SER A 250 5.45 4.65 -52.24
N LEU A 251 4.60 5.38 -51.51
CA LEU A 251 4.19 6.74 -51.88
C LEU A 251 5.34 7.74 -51.74
N GLY A 252 6.12 7.68 -50.66
CA GLY A 252 7.26 8.58 -50.44
C GLY A 252 8.41 8.39 -51.43
N ASN A 253 8.53 7.19 -52.01
CA ASN A 253 9.50 6.89 -53.06
C ASN A 253 8.97 7.11 -54.47
N ARG A 254 7.72 7.55 -54.61
CA ARG A 254 7.13 7.84 -55.91
C ARG A 254 7.54 9.25 -56.32
N ASP A 255 8.16 9.36 -57.48
CA ASP A 255 8.31 10.65 -58.12
C ASP A 255 6.93 11.12 -58.57
N VAL A 256 6.43 12.19 -57.95
CA VAL A 256 5.09 12.73 -58.18
C VAL A 256 5.09 13.84 -59.22
N ALA A 257 6.27 14.31 -59.61
CA ALA A 257 6.44 15.24 -60.71
C ALA A 257 7.05 14.47 -61.89
N ASP A 258 6.55 14.74 -63.09
CA ASP A 258 7.30 14.45 -64.30
C ASP A 258 7.84 15.80 -64.75
N GLU A 259 9.04 16.15 -64.27
CA GLU A 259 9.66 17.45 -64.58
C GLU A 259 9.79 17.65 -66.09
N GLN A 260 10.01 16.56 -66.85
CA GLN A 260 10.14 16.63 -68.29
C GLN A 260 8.81 16.96 -68.97
N ALA A 261 7.70 16.39 -68.51
CA ALA A 261 6.36 16.74 -68.99
C ALA A 261 5.97 18.17 -68.59
N ILE A 262 6.32 18.60 -67.38
CA ILE A 262 6.08 19.99 -66.92
C ILE A 262 6.87 20.97 -67.80
N ILE A 263 8.17 20.74 -68.00
CA ILE A 263 9.03 21.57 -68.86
C ILE A 263 8.48 21.59 -70.29
N THR A 264 8.11 20.43 -70.84
CA THR A 264 7.57 20.32 -72.20
C THR A 264 6.27 21.10 -72.35
N GLY A 265 5.35 20.99 -71.38
CA GLY A 265 4.10 21.74 -71.37
C GLY A 265 4.28 23.25 -71.25
N VAL A 266 5.20 23.69 -70.37
CA VAL A 266 5.55 25.11 -70.21
C VAL A 266 6.16 25.66 -71.50
N LEU A 267 7.12 24.96 -72.09
CA LEU A 267 7.77 25.39 -73.33
C LEU A 267 6.80 25.38 -74.54
N ALA A 268 5.84 24.45 -74.58
CA ALA A 268 4.83 24.42 -75.63
C ALA A 268 3.86 25.62 -75.58
N GLY A 269 3.69 26.23 -74.40
CA GLY A 269 2.83 27.40 -74.20
C GLY A 269 3.54 28.74 -74.36
N LEU A 270 4.86 28.77 -74.44
CA LEU A 270 5.65 29.99 -74.56
C LEU A 270 6.05 30.25 -76.00
N THR A 271 5.86 31.49 -76.47
CA THR A 271 6.41 31.93 -77.74
C THR A 271 7.93 32.11 -77.64
N PRO A 272 8.69 32.00 -78.74
CA PRO A 272 10.13 32.29 -78.75
C PRO A 272 10.49 33.67 -78.19
N GLN A 273 9.59 34.66 -78.35
CA GLN A 273 9.76 36.02 -77.85
C GLN A 273 9.61 36.09 -76.32
N GLU A 274 8.66 35.37 -75.74
CA GLU A 274 8.48 35.28 -74.29
C GLU A 274 9.65 34.52 -73.64
N ILE A 275 10.15 33.47 -74.29
CA ILE A 275 11.37 32.77 -73.85
C ILE A 275 12.56 33.72 -73.87
N ALA A 276 12.77 34.46 -74.96
CA ALA A 276 13.87 35.41 -75.08
C ALA A 276 13.80 36.55 -74.06
N ALA A 277 12.60 37.06 -73.75
CA ALA A 277 12.40 38.11 -72.75
C ALA A 277 12.69 37.64 -71.31
N ALA A 278 12.54 36.35 -71.03
CA ALA A 278 12.81 35.76 -69.73
C ALA A 278 14.29 35.41 -69.50
N ILE A 279 15.13 35.40 -70.55
CA ILE A 279 16.57 35.14 -70.43
C ILE A 279 17.26 36.38 -69.84
N PRO A 280 17.98 36.27 -68.71
CA PRO A 280 18.73 37.38 -68.15
C PRO A 280 19.74 37.94 -69.16
N PRO A 281 19.92 39.27 -69.29
CA PRO A 281 20.84 39.87 -70.25
C PRO A 281 22.27 39.32 -70.16
N THR A 282 22.73 39.00 -68.96
CA THR A 282 24.07 38.42 -68.71
C THR A 282 24.23 37.03 -69.33
N VAL A 283 23.17 36.21 -69.36
CA VAL A 283 23.20 34.88 -69.98
C VAL A 283 23.13 35.02 -71.50
N ALA A 284 22.34 35.97 -72.00
CA ALA A 284 22.29 36.26 -73.43
C ALA A 284 23.66 36.69 -73.97
N ASP A 285 24.38 37.56 -73.25
CA ASP A 285 25.74 38.00 -73.61
C ASP A 285 26.74 36.84 -73.61
N GLN A 286 26.62 35.92 -72.65
CA GLN A 286 27.46 34.72 -72.60
C GLN A 286 27.21 33.79 -73.79
N VAL A 287 25.94 33.59 -74.16
CA VAL A 287 25.57 32.77 -75.33
C VAL A 287 26.09 33.41 -76.62
N VAL A 288 25.93 34.72 -76.78
CA VAL A 288 26.43 35.46 -77.95
C VAL A 288 27.96 35.37 -78.03
N THR A 289 28.66 35.53 -76.91
CA THR A 289 30.13 35.41 -76.84
C THR A 289 30.58 34.00 -77.23
N GLU A 290 29.92 32.96 -76.71
CA GLU A 290 30.26 31.56 -77.01
C GLU A 290 29.95 31.19 -78.47
N LEU A 291 28.82 31.65 -79.02
CA LEU A 291 28.50 31.45 -80.43
C LEU A 291 29.51 32.16 -81.35
N SER A 292 29.90 33.40 -81.00
CA SER A 292 30.91 34.16 -81.76
C SER A 292 32.27 33.45 -81.73
N ARG A 293 32.66 32.91 -80.57
CA ARG A 293 33.89 32.13 -80.42
C ARG A 293 33.88 30.86 -81.26
N ARG A 294 32.76 30.15 -81.34
CA ARG A 294 32.63 28.90 -82.13
C ARG A 294 32.53 29.14 -83.62
N LEU A 295 31.96 30.26 -84.07
CA LEU A 295 31.87 30.60 -85.48
C LEU A 295 33.17 31.20 -86.03
N ALA A 296 34.04 31.73 -85.16
CA ALA A 296 35.36 32.22 -85.52
C ALA A 296 36.46 31.14 -85.51
N ALA A 297 36.11 29.90 -85.11
CA ALA A 297 36.97 28.72 -85.11
C ALA A 297 36.61 27.78 -86.27
#